data_AF-A0A931RCT7-F1
#
_entry.id   AF-A0A931RCT7-F1
#
_cell.length_a   1.000
_cell.length_b   1.000
_cell.length_c   1.000
_cell.angle_alpha   90.00
_cell.angle_beta   90.00
_cell.angle_gamma   90.00
#
_symmetry.space_group_name_H-M   'P 1'
#
loop_
_entity.id
_entity.type
_entity.pdbx_description
1 polymer ?
#
loop_
_entity_poly.entity_id
_entity_poly.type
_entity_poly.pdbx_seq_one_letter_code
_entity_poly.pdbx_strand_id
1 'polypeptide(L)'
;MDVYEQAAEKIIEEQANIIGPLALEQAQKVSGLQVDKSSHRVSFNGDKTTILDHLVGQYKDIFGQTSVEVCKEAARSFLAKLPSQEVPSLLR
;
A
#
# COMPACT_ATOMS: atom_id res chain seq x y z
N MET A 1 5.58 14.66 -2.19
CA MET A 1 5.21 13.34 -1.65
C MET A 1 6.40 12.43 -1.78
N ASP A 2 6.59 11.62 -0.76
CA ASP A 2 7.59 10.56 -0.73
C ASP A 2 7.20 9.41 -1.67
N VAL A 3 8.17 8.57 -2.06
CA VAL A 3 7.95 7.42 -2.93
C VAL A 3 7.06 6.36 -2.27
N TYR A 4 7.16 6.20 -0.95
CA TYR A 4 6.29 5.31 -0.17
C TYR A 4 4.84 5.80 -0.13
N GLU A 5 4.64 7.12 -0.02
CA GLU A 5 3.30 7.73 -0.07
C GLU A 5 2.65 7.48 -1.44
N GLN A 6 3.38 7.73 -2.53
CA GLN A 6 2.90 7.47 -3.88
C GLN A 6 2.58 5.99 -4.11
N ALA A 7 3.43 5.08 -3.61
CA ALA A 7 3.19 3.65 -3.72
C ALA A 7 1.94 3.21 -2.95
N ALA A 8 1.77 3.69 -1.71
CA ALA A 8 0.59 3.38 -0.90
C ALA A 8 -0.71 3.95 -1.50
N GLU A 9 -0.69 5.19 -1.98
CA GLU A 9 -1.85 5.78 -2.68
C GLU A 9 -2.24 4.94 -3.88
N LYS A 10 -1.26 4.56 -4.72
CA LYS A 10 -1.54 3.75 -5.90
C LYS A 10 -2.04 2.34 -5.56
N ILE A 11 -1.47 1.71 -4.53
CA ILE A 11 -1.96 0.42 -4.03
C ILE A 11 -3.41 0.53 -3.57
N ILE A 12 -3.74 1.53 -2.75
CA ILE A 12 -5.10 1.70 -2.21
C ILE A 12 -6.10 1.96 -3.35
N GLU A 13 -5.71 2.78 -4.34
CA GLU A 13 -6.52 3.05 -5.54
C GLU A 13 -6.80 1.76 -6.32
N GLU A 14 -5.78 0.97 -6.65
CA GLU A 14 -5.98 -0.26 -7.42
C GLU A 14 -6.77 -1.32 -6.65
N GLN A 15 -6.58 -1.43 -5.34
CA GLN A 15 -7.41 -2.30 -4.52
C GLN A 15 -8.86 -1.80 -4.50
N ALA A 16 -9.10 -0.49 -4.40
CA ALA A 16 -10.44 0.08 -4.43
C ALA A 16 -11.15 -0.20 -5.77
N ASN A 17 -10.43 -0.23 -6.89
CA ASN A 17 -10.98 -0.61 -8.20
C ASN A 17 -11.47 -2.07 -8.25
N ILE A 18 -10.97 -2.95 -7.36
CA ILE A 18 -11.31 -4.38 -7.34
C ILE A 18 -12.32 -4.70 -6.23
N ILE A 19 -12.03 -4.28 -4.99
CA ILE A 19 -12.81 -4.63 -3.79
C ILE A 19 -13.70 -3.48 -3.29
N GLY A 20 -13.70 -2.34 -3.99
CA GLY A 20 -14.56 -1.20 -3.69
C GLY A 20 -14.12 -0.42 -2.44
N PRO A 21 -15.06 0.28 -1.76
CA PRO A 21 -14.74 1.17 -0.63
C PRO A 21 -14.08 0.45 0.55
N LEU A 22 -14.22 -0.87 0.62
CA LEU A 22 -13.54 -1.71 1.60
C LEU A 22 -12.02 -1.50 1.56
N ALA A 23 -11.42 -1.19 0.40
CA ALA A 23 -9.98 -0.96 0.30
C ALA A 23 -9.49 0.18 1.22
N LEU A 24 -10.26 1.28 1.27
CA LEU A 24 -9.96 2.42 2.14
C LEU A 24 -10.15 2.07 3.61
N GLU A 25 -11.22 1.36 3.94
CA GLU A 25 -11.49 0.92 5.32
C GLU A 25 -10.38 0.03 5.87
N GLN A 26 -9.76 -0.78 5.02
CA GLN A 26 -8.68 -1.69 5.40
C GLN A 26 -7.36 -0.94 5.52
N ALA A 27 -7.05 -0.01 4.61
CA ALA A 27 -5.89 0.85 4.73
C ALA A 27 -5.88 1.64 6.05
N GLN A 28 -7.06 2.12 6.49
CA GLN A 28 -7.20 2.85 7.76
C GLN A 28 -6.95 2.00 9.02
N LYS A 29 -6.90 0.67 8.91
CA LYS A 29 -6.57 -0.22 10.03
C LYS A 29 -5.07 -0.43 10.19
N VAL A 30 -4.28 -0.05 9.19
CA VAL A 30 -2.83 -0.24 9.21
C VAL A 30 -2.21 0.78 10.17
N SER A 31 -1.64 0.28 11.25
CA SER A 31 -0.97 1.13 12.25
C SER A 31 0.19 1.89 11.62
N GLY A 32 0.23 3.21 11.84
CA GLY A 32 1.25 4.09 11.25
C GLY A 32 0.91 4.60 9.86
N LEU A 33 -0.20 4.16 9.23
CA LEU A 33 -0.70 4.71 7.97
C LEU A 33 -1.91 5.61 8.24
N GLN A 34 -1.86 6.86 7.78
CA GLN A 34 -3.00 7.76 7.79
C GLN A 34 -3.49 7.94 6.35
N VAL A 35 -4.80 7.86 6.16
CA VAL A 35 -5.44 8.00 4.86
C VAL A 35 -6.51 9.10 4.95
N ASP A 36 -6.31 10.18 4.19
CA ASP A 36 -7.30 11.23 4.00
C ASP A 36 -8.29 10.80 2.91
N LYS A 37 -9.52 10.52 3.31
CA LYS A 37 -10.60 10.11 2.39
C LYS A 37 -11.00 11.18 1.39
N SER A 38 -10.81 12.46 1.72
CA SER A 38 -11.23 13.58 0.87
C SER A 38 -10.23 13.87 -0.23
N SER A 39 -8.94 13.76 0.08
CA SER A 39 -7.85 14.07 -0.85
C SER A 39 -7.17 12.84 -1.42
N HIS A 40 -7.54 11.63 -0.97
CA HIS A 40 -6.84 10.36 -1.24
C HIS A 40 -5.36 10.37 -0.84
N ARG A 41 -4.95 11.33 -0.01
CA ARG A 41 -3.55 11.45 0.39
C ARG A 41 -3.23 10.51 1.53
N VAL A 42 -2.04 9.95 1.50
CA VAL A 42 -1.52 9.14 2.61
C VAL A 42 -0.34 9.81 3.29
N SER A 43 -0.19 9.53 4.57
CA SER A 43 1.00 9.89 5.33
C SER A 43 1.40 8.74 6.25
N PHE A 44 2.70 8.66 6.52
CA PHE A 44 3.30 7.60 7.33
C PHE A 44 3.81 8.16 8.65
N ASN A 45 3.57 7.43 9.73
CA ASN A 45 4.14 7.67 11.05
C ASN A 45 4.88 6.41 11.51
N GLY A 46 6.20 6.37 11.25
CA GLY A 46 7.07 5.25 11.58
C GLY A 46 7.85 4.71 10.38
N ASP A 47 8.22 3.43 10.45
CA ASP A 47 9.00 2.74 9.42
C ASP A 47 8.16 2.45 8.16
N LYS A 48 8.48 3.14 7.06
CA LYS A 48 7.64 3.14 5.85
C LYS A 48 7.63 1.81 5.14
N THR A 49 8.76 1.10 5.11
CA THR A 49 8.87 -0.23 4.50
C THR A 49 7.97 -1.23 5.23
N THR A 50 8.03 -1.24 6.56
CA THR A 50 7.21 -2.12 7.40
C THR A 50 5.72 -1.77 7.30
N ILE A 51 5.37 -0.49 7.36
CA ILE A 51 3.98 -0.04 7.23
C ILE A 51 3.41 -0.42 5.85
N LEU A 52 4.20 -0.29 4.79
CA LEU A 52 3.78 -0.67 3.44
C LEU A 52 3.62 -2.20 3.30
N ASP A 53 4.49 -2.99 3.93
CA ASP A 53 4.31 -4.45 4.02
C ASP A 53 3.01 -4.80 4.77
N HIS A 54 2.71 -4.12 5.87
CA HIS A 54 1.46 -4.33 6.60
C HIS A 54 0.22 -3.97 5.77
N LEU A 55 0.28 -2.91 4.97
CA LEU A 55 -0.80 -2.55 4.04
C LEU A 55 -1.08 -3.67 3.04
N VAL A 56 -0.03 -4.23 2.43
CA VAL A 56 -0.16 -5.35 1.48
C VAL A 56 -0.68 -6.60 2.20
N GLY A 57 -0.20 -6.87 3.41
CA GLY A 57 -0.69 -7.95 4.27
C GLY A 57 -2.19 -7.83 4.58
N GLN A 58 -2.66 -6.63 4.89
CA GLN A 58 -4.08 -6.37 5.18
C GLN A 58 -4.98 -6.75 4.00
N TYR A 59 -4.55 -6.48 2.77
CA TYR A 59 -5.30 -6.88 1.57
C TYR A 59 -5.20 -8.38 1.27
N LYS A 60 -4.02 -8.97 1.52
CA LYS A 60 -3.79 -10.41 1.39
C LYS A 60 -4.75 -11.21 2.28
N ASP A 61 -5.02 -10.76 3.48
CA ASP A 61 -5.92 -11.46 4.41
C ASP A 61 -7.39 -11.49 3.92
N ILE A 62 -7.77 -10.61 3.00
CA ILE A 62 -9.13 -10.52 2.45
C ILE A 62 -9.25 -11.29 1.14
N PHE A 63 -8.29 -11.08 0.23
CA PHE A 63 -8.41 -11.51 -1.16
C PHE A 63 -7.25 -12.42 -1.61
N GLY A 64 -6.46 -12.90 -0.66
CA GLY A 64 -5.38 -13.86 -0.88
C GLY A 64 -4.26 -13.29 -1.76
N GLN A 65 -3.53 -14.21 -2.41
CA GLN A 65 -2.35 -13.87 -3.20
C GLN A 65 -2.64 -12.90 -4.35
N THR A 66 -3.84 -12.92 -4.93
CA THR A 66 -4.21 -12.02 -6.03
C THR A 66 -4.07 -10.55 -5.63
N SER A 67 -4.43 -10.18 -4.39
CA SER A 67 -4.24 -8.81 -3.91
C SER A 67 -2.77 -8.40 -3.86
N VAL A 68 -1.86 -9.33 -3.52
CA VAL A 68 -0.43 -9.07 -3.47
C VAL A 68 0.11 -8.77 -4.85
N GLU A 69 -0.29 -9.54 -5.87
CA GLU A 69 0.14 -9.30 -7.26
C GLU A 69 -0.37 -7.94 -7.79
N VAL A 70 -1.59 -7.55 -7.44
CA VAL A 70 -2.13 -6.22 -7.76
C VAL A 70 -1.30 -5.13 -7.08
N CYS A 71 -0.97 -5.31 -5.78
CA CYS A 71 -0.12 -4.36 -5.07
C CYS A 71 1.29 -4.25 -5.68
N LYS A 72 1.88 -5.37 -6.12
CA LYS A 72 3.19 -5.40 -6.80
C LYS A 72 3.16 -4.57 -8.07
N GLU A 73 2.16 -4.79 -8.92
CA GLU A 73 2.06 -4.06 -10.18
C GLU A 73 1.79 -2.56 -9.94
N ALA A 74 0.90 -2.23 -9.00
CA ALA A 74 0.58 -0.85 -8.62
C ALA A 74 1.81 -0.06 -8.14
N ALA A 75 2.65 -0.70 -7.32
CA ALA A 75 3.80 -0.04 -6.69
C ALA A 75 5.09 -0.07 -7.53
N ARG A 76 5.14 -0.89 -8.60
CA ARG A 76 6.36 -1.24 -9.33
C ARG A 76 7.21 -0.05 -9.77
N SER A 77 6.57 0.96 -10.37
CA SER A 77 7.26 2.15 -10.91
C SER A 77 7.81 3.08 -9.82
N PHE A 78 7.23 3.02 -8.62
CA PHE A 78 7.69 3.77 -7.45
C PHE A 78 8.84 3.03 -6.77
N LEU A 79 8.67 1.73 -6.50
CA LEU A 79 9.66 0.90 -5.80
C LEU A 79 10.94 0.69 -6.61
N ALA A 80 10.90 0.79 -7.94
CA ALA A 80 12.09 0.76 -8.79
C ALA A 80 13.10 1.89 -8.47
N LYS A 81 12.69 2.91 -7.72
CA LYS A 81 13.55 4.03 -7.28
C LYS A 81 14.21 3.77 -5.92
N LEU A 82 13.85 2.70 -5.23
CA LEU A 82 14.37 2.35 -3.92
C LEU A 82 15.55 1.36 -4.03
N PRO A 83 16.52 1.43 -3.11
CA PRO A 83 17.47 0.35 -2.89
C PRO A 83 16.73 -0.97 -2.56
N SER A 84 17.23 -2.13 -3.00
CA SER A 84 16.55 -3.41 -2.80
C SER A 84 16.26 -3.77 -1.33
N GLN A 85 17.08 -3.28 -0.40
CA GLN A 85 16.90 -3.44 1.04
C GLN A 85 15.70 -2.65 1.61
N GLU A 86 15.27 -1.61 0.91
CA GLU A 86 14.16 -0.73 1.29
C GLU A 86 12.83 -1.14 0.65
N VAL A 87 12.85 -2.07 -0.31
CA VAL A 87 11.65 -2.64 -0.92
C VAL A 87 10.94 -3.57 0.09
N PRO A 88 9.62 -3.37 0.35
CA PRO A 88 8.84 -4.23 1.23
C PRO A 88 8.89 -5.69 0.80
N SER A 89 8.95 -6.61 1.76
CA SER A 89 9.19 -8.04 1.50
C SER A 89 8.09 -8.69 0.66
N LEU A 90 6.83 -8.27 0.83
CA LEU A 90 5.69 -8.76 0.07
C LEU A 90 5.65 -8.20 -1.36
N LEU A 91 6.43 -7.16 -1.64
CA LEU A 91 6.49 -6.48 -2.94
C LEU A 91 7.79 -6.77 -3.73
N ARG A 92 8.62 -7.69 -3.21
CA ARG A 92 9.79 -8.22 -3.94
C ARG A 92 9.41 -9.20 -5.04
#